data_AF-A0A117RR28-F1
#
_entry.id   AF-A0A117RR28-F1
#
_cell.length_a   1.000
_cell.length_b   1.000
_cell.length_c   1.000
_cell.angle_alpha   90.00
_cell.angle_beta   90.00
_cell.angle_gamma   90.00
#
_symmetry.space_group_name_H-M   'P 1'
#
loop_
_entity.id
_entity.type
_entity.pdbx_description
1 polymer ?
#
loop_
_entity_poly.entity_id
_entity_poly.type
_entity_poly.pdbx_seq_one_letter_code
_entity_poly.pdbx_strand_id
1 'polypeptide(L)'
;MSFCRWGYNTATKLDGQGRIEGQVRFRETEVGTGSGQIRDATIEVHTDQVTASGVFNDSALMSFEVKQAGWPSAAACKVTDTSSNPFTTTVGDWRDEYIAYGLVSARGTGRGVDDRATCVYQHNWKVTGGGRTTPWSDGPDSGIRFDSSKSLGSNFYDAGVVFDRAIPQFSYNTQEADTKGVANHIADALYRPESTYPTKAGKVIPGDIHAGLPPLHRNWANYDDAAAEVARKNRNAKDAACRGLNRPDDTHQCDEFPFASTQEGAGKGDGNFSVRYVPGAENEQAGRELGNWYGTDRILHSDAYMIYVHSGAG
;
A
#
# COMPACT_ATOMS: atom_id res chain seq x y z
N MET A 1 1.81 8.33 -6.73
CA MET A 1 1.86 8.12 -5.26
C MET A 1 3.24 8.47 -4.76
N SER A 2 3.38 8.97 -3.54
CA SER A 2 4.67 9.27 -2.95
C SER A 2 4.76 8.73 -1.52
N PHE A 3 5.96 8.40 -1.08
CA PHE A 3 6.23 8.07 0.31
C PHE A 3 7.53 8.74 0.77
N CYS A 4 7.68 8.88 2.08
CA CYS A 4 8.89 9.34 2.72
C CYS A 4 9.17 8.47 3.94
N ARG A 5 10.41 8.05 4.12
CA ARG A 5 10.87 7.40 5.35
C ARG A 5 12.26 7.92 5.71
N TRP A 6 12.60 7.81 6.98
CA TRP A 6 13.95 8.08 7.45
C TRP A 6 14.34 7.11 8.56
N GLY A 7 15.63 6.88 8.70
CA GLY A 7 16.16 5.96 9.71
C GLY A 7 17.66 6.15 9.92
N TYR A 8 18.17 5.65 11.05
CA TYR A 8 19.61 5.59 11.26
C TYR A 8 20.16 4.27 10.74
N ASN A 9 21.22 4.37 9.93
CA ASN A 9 22.01 3.25 9.46
C ASN A 9 23.38 3.25 10.14
N THR A 10 24.02 2.08 10.17
CA THR A 10 25.32 1.93 10.83
C THR A 10 26.17 0.85 10.19
N ALA A 11 27.25 1.27 9.52
CA ALA A 11 28.27 0.35 9.01
C ALA A 11 29.34 0.13 10.10
N THR A 12 29.47 -1.11 10.58
CA THR A 12 30.35 -1.44 11.72
C THR A 12 31.44 -2.42 11.31
N LYS A 13 32.68 -2.13 11.70
CA LYS A 13 33.80 -3.07 11.65
C LYS A 13 34.08 -3.62 13.05
N LEU A 14 33.99 -4.94 13.19
CA LEU A 14 34.39 -5.67 14.39
C LEU A 14 35.80 -6.27 14.23
N ASP A 15 36.53 -6.39 15.34
CA ASP A 15 37.80 -7.14 15.42
C ASP A 15 37.55 -8.65 15.46
N GLY A 16 38.63 -9.44 15.54
CA GLY A 16 38.57 -10.90 15.66
C GLY A 16 37.96 -11.42 16.96
N GLN A 17 37.61 -10.52 17.89
CA GLN A 17 37.02 -10.79 19.19
C GLN A 17 35.60 -10.19 19.32
N GLY A 18 35.05 -9.61 18.25
CA GLY A 18 33.71 -9.03 18.23
C GLY A 18 33.60 -7.61 18.82
N ARG A 19 34.71 -6.92 19.11
CA ARG A 19 34.72 -5.53 19.59
C ARG A 19 34.72 -4.56 18.41
N ILE A 20 34.12 -3.39 18.57
CA ILE A 20 34.07 -2.36 17.52
C ILE A 20 35.47 -1.76 17.30
N GLU A 21 36.05 -1.97 16.11
CA GLU A 21 37.28 -1.28 15.67
C GLU A 21 36.97 0.08 15.04
N GLY A 22 35.83 0.19 14.35
CA GLY A 22 35.39 1.44 13.74
C GLY A 22 33.97 1.35 13.24
N GLN A 23 33.33 2.51 13.11
CA GLN A 23 31.93 2.60 12.75
C GLN A 23 31.66 3.91 12.00
N VAL A 24 30.74 3.86 11.04
CA VAL A 24 30.10 5.04 10.47
C VAL A 24 28.60 4.93 10.72
N ARG A 25 28.04 5.92 11.41
CA ARG A 25 26.60 6.06 11.67
C ARG A 25 26.09 7.29 10.97
N PHE A 26 24.92 7.19 10.35
CA PHE A 26 24.31 8.27 9.58
C PHE A 26 22.79 8.12 9.61
N ARG A 27 22.08 9.22 9.35
CA ARG A 27 20.65 9.20 9.07
C ARG A 27 20.47 9.20 7.56
N GLU A 28 19.64 8.29 7.08
CA GLU A 28 19.20 8.21 5.69
C GLU A 28 17.75 8.67 5.63
N THR A 29 17.44 9.52 4.67
CA THR A 29 16.08 9.91 4.30
C THR A 29 15.83 9.47 2.88
N GLU A 30 14.73 8.76 2.66
CA GLU A 30 14.33 8.22 1.38
C GLU A 30 12.96 8.79 1.01
N VAL A 31 12.88 9.35 -0.20
CA VAL A 31 11.64 9.86 -0.79
C VAL A 31 11.41 9.11 -2.10
N GLY A 32 10.28 8.41 -2.18
CA GLY A 32 9.87 7.75 -3.41
C GLY A 32 8.71 8.46 -4.06
N THR A 33 8.77 8.61 -5.39
CA THR A 33 7.68 9.13 -6.20
C THR A 33 7.39 8.17 -7.35
N GLY A 34 6.20 7.59 -7.35
CA GLY A 34 5.72 6.67 -8.37
C GLY A 34 4.77 7.36 -9.35
N SER A 35 4.95 7.09 -10.65
CA SER A 35 4.08 7.60 -11.70
C SER A 35 2.69 6.96 -11.67
N GLY A 36 1.67 7.78 -11.91
CA GLY A 36 0.29 7.32 -12.12
C GLY A 36 -0.04 6.99 -13.58
N GLN A 37 0.92 7.11 -14.50
CA GLN A 37 0.69 6.99 -15.96
C GLN A 37 1.58 5.94 -16.64
N ILE A 38 2.78 5.75 -16.09
CA ILE A 38 3.81 4.85 -16.60
C ILE A 38 4.37 4.01 -15.46
N ARG A 39 5.11 2.94 -15.78
CA ARG A 39 5.65 1.99 -14.80
C ARG A 39 7.04 2.39 -14.31
N ASP A 40 7.14 3.66 -13.92
CA ASP A 40 8.39 4.30 -13.53
C ASP A 40 8.23 4.98 -12.16
N ALA A 41 9.20 4.73 -11.29
CA ALA A 41 9.32 5.38 -9.98
C ALA A 41 10.70 6.02 -9.85
N THR A 42 10.79 7.13 -9.15
CA THR A 42 12.05 7.75 -8.74
C THR A 42 12.20 7.56 -7.24
N ILE A 43 13.37 7.12 -6.80
CA ILE A 43 13.78 7.10 -5.40
C ILE A 43 14.92 8.09 -5.22
N GLU A 44 14.76 8.94 -4.22
CA GLU A 44 15.72 9.96 -3.81
C GLU A 44 16.22 9.62 -2.41
N VAL A 45 17.53 9.57 -2.24
CA VAL A 45 18.20 9.23 -0.99
C VAL A 45 19.09 10.39 -0.58
N HIS A 46 18.89 10.88 0.63
CA HIS A 46 19.69 11.90 1.26
C HIS A 46 20.28 11.36 2.56
N THR A 47 21.56 11.58 2.79
CA THR A 47 22.22 11.23 4.05
C THR A 47 22.66 12.47 4.79
N ASP A 48 22.48 12.46 6.10
CA ASP A 48 22.99 13.50 6.99
C ASP A 48 23.40 12.89 8.36
N GLN A 49 23.83 13.75 9.27
CA GLN A 49 24.29 13.35 10.61
C GLN A 49 25.35 12.23 10.57
N VAL A 50 26.19 12.24 9.53
CA VAL A 50 27.23 11.24 9.32
C VAL A 50 28.30 11.40 10.39
N THR A 51 28.64 10.32 11.07
CA THR A 51 29.62 10.31 12.16
C THR A 51 30.51 9.09 12.00
N ALA A 52 31.82 9.33 11.81
CA ALA A 52 32.84 8.30 11.79
C ALA A 52 33.51 8.17 13.16
N SER A 53 33.91 6.95 13.52
CA SER A 53 34.61 6.66 14.77
C SER A 53 35.56 5.47 14.63
N GLY A 54 36.51 5.38 15.57
CA GLY A 54 37.52 4.31 15.60
C GLY A 54 38.50 4.43 14.44
N VAL A 55 38.67 3.34 13.67
CA VAL A 55 39.57 3.29 12.50
C VAL A 55 39.07 4.07 11.28
N PHE A 56 37.81 4.53 11.28
CA PHE A 56 37.23 5.33 10.19
C PHE A 56 37.19 6.82 10.55
N ASN A 57 37.35 7.65 9.52
CA ASN A 57 37.27 9.11 9.58
C ASN A 57 36.68 9.63 8.26
N ASP A 58 36.58 10.95 8.11
CA ASP A 58 35.96 11.56 6.93
C ASP A 58 36.65 11.22 5.60
N SER A 59 37.93 10.83 5.60
CA SER A 59 38.65 10.39 4.40
C SER A 59 38.44 8.91 4.03
N ALA A 60 37.78 8.13 4.90
CA ALA A 60 37.37 6.77 4.54
C ALA A 60 36.37 6.82 3.37
N LEU A 61 36.37 5.78 2.55
CA LEU A 61 35.41 5.64 1.45
C LEU A 61 34.17 4.91 1.94
N MET A 62 33.00 5.46 1.64
CA MET A 62 31.71 4.86 1.91
C MET A 62 30.96 4.63 0.59
N SER A 63 30.48 3.42 0.41
CA SER A 63 29.80 2.91 -0.77
C SER A 63 28.33 2.69 -0.48
N PHE A 64 27.49 3.06 -1.44
CA PHE A 64 26.05 2.83 -1.51
C PHE A 64 25.75 1.89 -2.66
N GLU A 65 24.99 0.82 -2.41
CA GLU A 65 24.50 -0.11 -3.41
C GLU A 65 22.97 -0.22 -3.31
N VAL A 66 22.28 -0.23 -4.46
CA VAL A 66 20.88 -0.61 -4.53
C VAL A 66 20.79 -2.05 -4.99
N LYS A 67 20.34 -2.94 -4.10
CA LYS A 67 19.94 -4.30 -4.47
C LYS A 67 18.48 -4.32 -4.88
N GLN A 68 18.14 -5.19 -5.81
CA GLN A 68 16.77 -5.35 -6.29
C GLN A 68 16.43 -6.80 -6.60
N ALA A 69 15.14 -7.13 -6.48
CA ALA A 69 14.55 -8.39 -6.89
C ALA A 69 13.18 -8.14 -7.53
N GLY A 70 13.02 -8.61 -8.77
CA GLY A 70 11.76 -8.51 -9.52
C GLY A 70 10.93 -9.78 -9.42
N TRP A 71 9.60 -9.62 -9.41
CA TRP A 71 8.62 -10.71 -9.63
C TRP A 71 7.64 -10.29 -10.73
N PRO A 72 7.22 -11.20 -11.64
CA PRO A 72 7.41 -12.66 -11.65
C PRO A 72 8.79 -13.15 -12.11
N SER A 73 9.66 -12.25 -12.57
CA SER A 73 11.04 -12.58 -12.94
C SER A 73 11.96 -11.41 -12.61
N ALA A 74 13.28 -11.64 -12.61
CA ALA A 74 14.25 -10.56 -12.39
C ALA A 74 14.08 -9.38 -13.38
N ALA A 75 13.54 -9.60 -14.58
CA ALA A 75 13.28 -8.54 -15.57
C ALA A 75 12.11 -7.62 -15.19
N ALA A 76 11.30 -7.98 -14.20
CA ALA A 76 10.19 -7.17 -13.69
C ALA A 76 10.63 -5.98 -12.82
N CYS A 77 11.90 -5.92 -12.43
CA CYS A 77 12.44 -4.74 -11.78
C CYS A 77 13.81 -4.40 -12.35
N LYS A 78 13.97 -3.14 -12.72
CA LYS A 78 15.25 -2.60 -13.16
C LYS A 78 15.51 -1.29 -12.44
N VAL A 79 16.64 -1.21 -11.76
CA VAL A 79 17.20 0.05 -11.31
C VAL A 79 17.77 0.78 -12.53
N THR A 80 17.36 2.02 -12.74
CA THR A 80 17.90 2.90 -13.79
C THR A 80 18.68 4.04 -13.16
N ASP A 81 19.48 4.71 -14.00
CA ASP A 81 20.23 5.92 -13.64
C ASP A 81 21.28 5.71 -12.54
N THR A 82 21.62 4.45 -12.25
CA THR A 82 22.76 4.12 -11.39
C THR A 82 24.03 4.02 -12.22
N SER A 83 24.50 5.13 -12.81
CA SER A 83 25.80 5.14 -13.52
C SER A 83 26.96 4.65 -12.64
N SER A 84 26.76 4.60 -11.31
CA SER A 84 27.64 3.98 -10.32
C SER A 84 26.80 3.18 -9.31
N ASN A 85 26.60 1.87 -9.52
CA ASN A 85 26.08 0.93 -8.50
C ASN A 85 27.14 -0.16 -8.25
N PRO A 86 27.94 -0.09 -7.17
CA PRO A 86 27.83 0.88 -6.07
C PRO A 86 28.36 2.28 -6.41
N PHE A 87 27.73 3.31 -5.83
CA PHE A 87 28.26 4.68 -5.79
C PHE A 87 29.19 4.81 -4.59
N THR A 88 30.36 5.42 -4.76
CA THR A 88 31.36 5.51 -3.68
C THR A 88 31.96 6.91 -3.64
N THR A 89 31.94 7.52 -2.46
CA THR A 89 32.60 8.78 -2.16
C THR A 89 33.16 8.76 -0.73
N THR A 90 33.75 9.86 -0.26
CA THR A 90 34.30 9.92 1.10
C THR A 90 33.19 10.02 2.14
N VAL A 91 33.45 9.52 3.36
CA VAL A 91 32.52 9.63 4.49
C VAL A 91 32.18 11.10 4.80
N GLY A 92 33.11 12.03 4.57
CA GLY A 92 32.87 13.46 4.70
C GLY A 92 31.83 13.99 3.73
N ASP A 93 31.90 13.58 2.46
CA ASP A 93 31.00 14.07 1.39
C ASP A 93 29.56 13.58 1.58
N TRP A 94 29.37 12.39 2.17
CA TRP A 94 28.06 11.84 2.51
C TRP A 94 27.21 12.70 3.46
N ARG A 95 27.73 13.79 4.03
CA ARG A 95 26.94 14.70 4.89
C ARG A 95 25.88 15.50 4.14
N ASP A 96 26.12 15.76 2.85
CA ASP A 96 25.26 16.57 1.98
C ASP A 96 25.02 15.87 0.63
N GLU A 97 25.32 14.57 0.53
CA GLU A 97 25.20 13.81 -0.70
C GLU A 97 23.74 13.45 -0.99
N TYR A 98 23.41 13.48 -2.28
CA TYR A 98 22.08 13.20 -2.78
C TYR A 98 22.16 12.22 -3.94
N ILE A 99 21.44 11.11 -3.82
CA ILE A 99 21.35 10.09 -4.86
C ILE A 99 19.92 10.06 -5.37
N ALA A 100 19.74 10.07 -6.69
CA ALA A 100 18.47 9.74 -7.31
C ALA A 100 18.66 8.56 -8.27
N TYR A 101 17.74 7.61 -8.23
CA TYR A 101 17.71 6.48 -9.16
C TYR A 101 16.26 6.11 -9.52
N GLY A 102 16.08 5.47 -10.66
CA GLY A 102 14.77 4.99 -11.09
C GLY A 102 14.54 3.52 -10.76
N LEU A 103 13.29 3.14 -10.53
CA LEU A 103 12.83 1.75 -10.53
C LEU A 103 11.78 1.61 -11.62
N VAL A 104 12.05 0.78 -12.61
CA VAL A 104 11.17 0.62 -13.78
C VAL A 104 10.82 -0.84 -14.03
N SER A 105 9.64 -1.05 -14.59
CA SER A 105 9.21 -2.35 -15.10
C SER A 105 8.56 -2.17 -16.48
N ALA A 106 9.10 -2.85 -17.50
CA ALA A 106 8.47 -2.86 -18.81
C ALA A 106 7.08 -3.52 -18.76
N ARG A 107 6.19 -3.16 -19.70
CA ARG A 107 4.92 -3.87 -19.89
C ARG A 107 5.18 -5.30 -20.39
N GLY A 108 4.31 -6.22 -20.00
CA GLY A 108 4.38 -7.64 -20.33
C GLY A 108 5.36 -8.44 -19.49
N THR A 109 6.10 -7.81 -18.56
CA THR A 109 6.97 -8.52 -17.62
C THR A 109 6.22 -9.01 -16.38
N GLY A 110 4.99 -8.54 -16.17
CA GLY A 110 4.13 -8.90 -15.05
C GLY A 110 3.27 -10.13 -15.32
N ARG A 111 2.29 -10.38 -14.44
CA ARG A 111 1.41 -11.54 -14.49
C ARG A 111 -0.06 -11.14 -14.42
N GLY A 112 -0.89 -11.92 -15.11
CA GLY A 112 -2.34 -11.80 -15.08
C GLY A 112 -2.87 -10.65 -15.93
N VAL A 113 -4.18 -10.43 -15.86
CA VAL A 113 -4.89 -9.43 -16.67
C VAL A 113 -4.46 -7.99 -16.39
N ASP A 114 -3.87 -7.75 -15.22
CA ASP A 114 -3.39 -6.46 -14.76
C ASP A 114 -1.88 -6.27 -14.97
N ASP A 115 -1.19 -7.25 -15.60
CA ASP A 115 0.25 -7.22 -15.86
C ASP A 115 1.06 -6.82 -14.61
N ARG A 116 0.66 -7.37 -13.46
CA ARG A 116 1.21 -7.02 -12.14
C ARG A 116 2.62 -7.53 -12.03
N ALA A 117 3.53 -6.65 -11.66
CA ALA A 117 4.89 -6.99 -11.32
C ALA A 117 5.30 -6.25 -10.04
N THR A 118 6.25 -6.80 -9.29
CA THR A 118 6.75 -6.15 -8.08
C THR A 118 8.26 -6.02 -8.12
N CYS A 119 8.75 -5.00 -7.41
CA CYS A 119 10.15 -4.83 -7.11
C CYS A 119 10.35 -4.70 -5.62
N VAL A 120 11.14 -5.61 -5.07
CA VAL A 120 11.73 -5.45 -3.74
C VAL A 120 13.12 -4.86 -3.93
N TYR A 121 13.44 -3.77 -3.23
CA TYR A 121 14.76 -3.15 -3.31
C TYR A 121 15.31 -2.85 -1.91
N GLN A 122 16.64 -2.75 -1.79
CA GLN A 122 17.31 -2.55 -0.50
C GLN A 122 18.53 -1.64 -0.68
N HIS A 123 18.72 -0.71 0.24
CA HIS A 123 19.90 0.14 0.32
C HIS A 123 20.98 -0.55 1.14
N ASN A 124 22.16 -0.68 0.55
CA ASN A 124 23.28 -1.39 1.13
C ASN A 124 24.47 -0.45 1.28
N TRP A 125 25.10 -0.47 2.45
CA TRP A 125 26.18 0.46 2.78
C TRP A 125 27.46 -0.24 3.21
N LYS A 126 28.61 0.24 2.77
CA LYS A 126 29.92 -0.34 3.12
C LYS A 126 30.97 0.74 3.28
N VAL A 127 31.86 0.59 4.26
CA VAL A 127 32.95 1.56 4.51
C VAL A 127 34.31 0.88 4.41
N THR A 128 35.24 1.53 3.73
CA THR A 128 36.65 1.13 3.61
C THR A 128 37.57 2.30 3.96
N GLY A 129 38.47 2.13 4.91
CA GLY A 129 39.40 3.16 5.37
C GLY A 129 40.36 2.63 6.42
N GLY A 130 41.54 3.24 6.56
CA GLY A 130 42.53 2.82 7.57
C GLY A 130 43.00 1.36 7.43
N GLY A 131 42.96 0.80 6.21
CA GLY A 131 43.28 -0.61 5.96
C GLY A 131 42.24 -1.60 6.52
N ARG A 132 41.01 -1.13 6.75
CA ARG A 132 39.86 -1.93 7.23
C ARG A 132 38.66 -1.73 6.32
N THR A 133 37.77 -2.73 6.32
CA THR A 133 36.54 -2.74 5.52
C THR A 133 35.42 -3.36 6.32
N THR A 134 34.25 -2.72 6.36
CA THR A 134 33.03 -3.29 6.96
C THR A 134 32.43 -4.38 6.07
N PRO A 135 31.64 -5.32 6.62
CA PRO A 135 30.62 -6.00 5.83
C PRO A 135 29.63 -4.97 5.25
N TRP A 136 28.79 -5.40 4.31
CA TRP A 136 27.63 -4.61 3.90
C TRP A 136 26.66 -4.50 5.08
N SER A 137 26.24 -3.27 5.36
CA SER A 137 25.10 -2.96 6.22
C SER A 137 23.87 -2.91 5.34
N ASP A 138 23.01 -3.92 5.48
CA ASP A 138 21.77 -4.04 4.73
C ASP A 138 20.68 -3.17 5.37
N GLY A 139 20.10 -2.26 4.61
CA GLY A 139 18.94 -1.48 5.01
C GLY A 139 17.67 -2.33 5.07
N PRO A 140 16.52 -1.79 5.51
CA PRO A 140 15.27 -2.49 5.37
C PRO A 140 14.95 -2.68 3.89
N ASP A 141 14.34 -3.81 3.54
CA ASP A 141 13.72 -3.94 2.23
C ASP A 141 12.79 -2.72 2.00
N SER A 142 12.54 -2.36 0.75
CA SER A 142 11.47 -1.52 0.21
C SER A 142 10.69 -2.27 -0.87
N GLY A 143 9.48 -1.82 -1.21
CA GLY A 143 8.58 -2.55 -2.10
C GLY A 143 7.74 -1.62 -2.97
N ILE A 144 7.66 -1.96 -4.24
CA ILE A 144 6.84 -1.30 -5.25
C ILE A 144 6.11 -2.37 -6.06
N ARG A 145 4.84 -2.07 -6.37
CA ARG A 145 4.10 -2.73 -7.43
C ARG A 145 4.04 -1.85 -8.68
N PHE A 146 4.32 -2.45 -9.81
CA PHE A 146 3.99 -1.94 -11.13
C PHE A 146 2.78 -2.69 -11.68
N ASP A 147 1.89 -1.99 -12.36
CA ASP A 147 0.76 -2.63 -13.01
C ASP A 147 0.45 -2.00 -14.37
N SER A 148 -0.25 -2.77 -15.19
CA SER A 148 -0.96 -2.24 -16.34
C SER A 148 -2.39 -2.78 -16.39
N SER A 149 -3.30 -2.07 -15.72
CA SER A 149 -4.66 -2.54 -15.47
C SER A 149 -5.73 -1.70 -16.15
N LYS A 150 -6.64 -2.38 -16.85
CA LYS A 150 -7.91 -1.82 -17.33
C LYS A 150 -9.02 -1.82 -16.26
N SER A 151 -8.79 -2.48 -15.12
CA SER A 151 -9.78 -2.59 -14.03
C SER A 151 -10.09 -1.27 -13.32
N LEU A 152 -9.27 -0.25 -13.56
CA LEU A 152 -9.42 1.09 -13.02
C LEU A 152 -10.48 1.90 -13.79
N GLY A 153 -10.82 1.50 -15.02
CA GLY A 153 -11.77 2.21 -15.88
C GLY A 153 -11.10 3.29 -16.76
N SER A 154 -11.85 3.82 -17.72
CA SER A 154 -11.34 4.74 -18.76
C SER A 154 -10.91 6.11 -18.25
N ASN A 155 -11.28 6.47 -17.02
CA ASN A 155 -10.94 7.75 -16.42
C ASN A 155 -9.51 7.76 -15.82
N PHE A 156 -8.84 6.61 -15.78
CA PHE A 156 -7.53 6.44 -15.19
C PHE A 156 -6.56 5.87 -16.23
N TYR A 157 -5.28 6.19 -16.08
CA TYR A 157 -4.25 5.58 -16.89
C TYR A 157 -4.12 4.10 -16.58
N ASP A 158 -4.00 3.31 -17.65
CA ASP A 158 -3.91 1.87 -17.58
C ASP A 158 -2.54 1.37 -17.13
N ALA A 159 -1.62 2.23 -16.68
CA ALA A 159 -0.34 1.87 -16.08
C ALA A 159 0.04 2.80 -14.94
N GLY A 160 0.81 2.29 -13.98
CA GLY A 160 1.28 3.08 -12.87
C GLY A 160 2.10 2.29 -11.85
N VAL A 161 2.45 2.99 -10.78
CA VAL A 161 3.29 2.53 -9.68
C VAL A 161 2.60 2.79 -8.35
N VAL A 162 2.66 1.79 -7.46
CA VAL A 162 2.15 1.86 -6.09
C VAL A 162 3.25 1.40 -5.14
N PHE A 163 3.49 2.14 -4.05
CA PHE A 163 4.36 1.66 -2.97
C PHE A 163 3.56 0.68 -2.11
N ASP A 164 3.97 -0.59 -2.08
CA ASP A 164 3.13 -1.70 -1.58
C ASP A 164 3.33 -2.02 -0.09
N ARG A 165 4.02 -1.13 0.62
CA ARG A 165 4.40 -1.29 2.03
C ARG A 165 3.36 -0.87 3.04
N ALA A 166 2.32 -0.19 2.58
CA ALA A 166 1.18 0.19 3.40
C ALA A 166 -0.08 -0.42 2.81
N ILE A 167 -0.99 -0.85 3.69
CA ILE A 167 -2.34 -1.20 3.27
C ILE A 167 -3.08 0.13 3.06
N PRO A 168 -3.58 0.41 1.84
CA PRO A 168 -4.29 1.63 1.54
C PRO A 168 -5.60 1.71 2.34
N GLN A 169 -6.05 2.92 2.62
CA GLN A 169 -7.27 3.18 3.39
C GLN A 169 -8.24 4.05 2.60
N PHE A 170 -9.52 3.76 2.73
CA PHE A 170 -10.58 4.64 2.26
C PHE A 170 -11.37 5.20 3.46
N SER A 171 -11.66 6.49 3.42
CA SER A 171 -12.27 7.19 4.55
C SER A 171 -13.70 7.63 4.27
N TYR A 172 -14.59 7.45 5.25
CA TYR A 172 -15.90 8.08 5.29
C TYR A 172 -16.01 9.06 6.47
N ASN A 173 -16.67 10.19 6.24
CA ASN A 173 -16.98 11.17 7.27
C ASN A 173 -18.47 11.09 7.64
N THR A 174 -18.77 10.77 8.90
CA THR A 174 -20.15 10.66 9.43
C THR A 174 -20.93 11.98 9.46
N GLN A 175 -20.26 13.11 9.20
CA GLN A 175 -20.87 14.44 9.07
C GLN A 175 -20.96 14.92 7.62
N GLU A 176 -20.44 14.16 6.65
CA GLU A 176 -20.53 14.49 5.23
C GLU A 176 -21.97 14.38 4.76
N ALA A 177 -22.60 15.48 4.38
CA ALA A 177 -24.02 15.50 4.04
C ALA A 177 -24.36 14.52 2.91
N ASP A 178 -23.48 14.40 1.92
CA ASP A 178 -23.73 13.63 0.70
C ASP A 178 -23.50 12.12 0.88
N THR A 179 -22.93 11.65 2.00
CA THR A 179 -22.70 10.22 2.27
C THR A 179 -23.05 9.80 3.69
N LYS A 180 -23.74 10.66 4.44
CA LYS A 180 -23.97 10.53 5.88
C LYS A 180 -24.55 9.18 6.30
N GLY A 181 -25.62 8.72 5.65
CA GLY A 181 -26.33 7.49 5.94
C GLY A 181 -25.45 6.27 5.73
N VAL A 182 -24.66 6.25 4.66
CA VAL A 182 -23.67 5.19 4.36
C VAL A 182 -22.55 5.22 5.40
N ALA A 183 -21.98 6.39 5.68
CA ALA A 183 -20.91 6.54 6.67
C ALA A 183 -21.36 6.05 8.06
N ASN A 184 -22.57 6.40 8.48
CA ASN A 184 -23.13 5.92 9.75
C ASN A 184 -23.47 4.42 9.73
N HIS A 185 -23.90 3.88 8.59
CA HIS A 185 -24.09 2.43 8.45
C HIS A 185 -22.78 1.66 8.63
N ILE A 186 -21.72 2.09 7.95
CA ILE A 186 -20.39 1.47 8.04
C ILE A 186 -19.82 1.64 9.45
N ALA A 187 -20.00 2.81 10.10
CA ALA A 187 -19.60 3.02 11.49
C ALA A 187 -20.26 2.00 12.43
N ASP A 188 -21.57 1.79 12.31
CA ASP A 188 -22.27 0.80 13.13
C ASP A 188 -21.83 -0.63 12.79
N ALA A 189 -21.57 -0.95 11.53
CA ALA A 189 -21.08 -2.26 11.11
C ALA A 189 -19.69 -2.58 11.70
N LEU A 190 -18.78 -1.60 11.74
CA LEU A 190 -17.43 -1.78 12.27
C LEU A 190 -17.38 -1.76 13.80
N TYR A 191 -18.10 -0.82 14.43
CA TYR A 191 -17.94 -0.53 15.86
C TYR A 191 -19.05 -1.08 16.76
N ARG A 192 -20.19 -1.46 16.17
CA ARG A 192 -21.35 -2.03 16.88
C ARG A 192 -22.00 -3.16 16.08
N PRO A 193 -21.23 -4.15 15.57
CA PRO A 193 -21.74 -5.17 14.65
C PRO A 193 -22.94 -5.94 15.23
N GLU A 194 -23.02 -6.13 16.54
CA GLU A 194 -24.14 -6.78 17.23
C GLU A 194 -25.48 -6.06 17.07
N SER A 195 -25.45 -4.75 16.82
CA SER A 195 -26.65 -3.91 16.61
C SER A 195 -27.14 -3.92 15.15
N THR A 196 -26.36 -4.52 14.24
CA THR A 196 -26.64 -4.48 12.81
C THR A 196 -27.43 -5.69 12.32
N TYR A 197 -28.09 -5.55 11.17
CA TYR A 197 -28.88 -6.61 10.54
C TYR A 197 -28.15 -7.19 9.31
N PRO A 198 -28.16 -8.52 9.06
CA PRO A 198 -28.79 -9.56 9.88
C PRO A 198 -28.12 -9.72 11.23
N THR A 199 -28.89 -10.12 12.24
CA THR A 199 -28.35 -10.39 13.57
C THR A 199 -27.58 -11.71 13.55
N LYS A 200 -26.43 -11.73 14.23
CA LYS A 200 -25.59 -12.91 14.40
C LYS A 200 -24.89 -12.84 15.76
N ALA A 201 -24.86 -13.94 16.50
CA ALA A 201 -24.07 -14.03 17.72
C ALA A 201 -22.57 -13.95 17.41
N GLY A 202 -21.84 -13.08 18.12
CA GLY A 202 -20.40 -12.90 17.91
C GLY A 202 -20.05 -12.36 16.53
N LYS A 203 -20.91 -11.50 15.96
CA LYS A 203 -20.70 -10.90 14.64
C LYS A 203 -19.44 -10.04 14.65
N VAL A 204 -18.54 -10.31 13.70
CA VAL A 204 -17.30 -9.54 13.50
C VAL A 204 -17.21 -9.20 12.02
N ILE A 205 -17.31 -7.91 11.69
CA ILE A 205 -17.27 -7.44 10.30
C ILE A 205 -15.86 -6.88 10.03
N PRO A 206 -15.11 -7.39 9.03
CA PRO A 206 -13.73 -6.99 8.76
C PRO A 206 -13.61 -5.58 8.17
N GLY A 207 -12.37 -5.09 8.08
CA GLY A 207 -12.04 -3.87 7.35
C GLY A 207 -11.82 -2.61 8.19
N ASP A 208 -11.96 -2.65 9.52
CA ASP A 208 -11.59 -1.49 10.34
C ASP A 208 -10.07 -1.39 10.52
N ILE A 209 -9.52 -0.23 10.20
CA ILE A 209 -8.10 0.08 10.37
C ILE A 209 -7.66 0.08 11.84
N HIS A 210 -8.55 0.31 12.80
CA HIS A 210 -8.19 0.47 14.22
C HIS A 210 -8.45 -0.77 15.08
N ALA A 211 -9.33 -1.69 14.67
CA ALA A 211 -9.66 -2.88 15.43
C ALA A 211 -8.70 -4.07 15.24
N GLY A 212 -7.63 -3.91 14.43
CA GLY A 212 -6.72 -5.01 14.11
C GLY A 212 -7.40 -6.17 13.38
N LEU A 213 -8.51 -5.88 12.68
CA LEU A 213 -9.28 -6.85 11.93
C LEU A 213 -8.62 -7.15 10.57
N PRO A 214 -8.93 -8.30 9.96
CA PRO A 214 -8.49 -8.58 8.60
C PRO A 214 -8.93 -7.48 7.62
N PRO A 215 -8.10 -7.16 6.60
CA PRO A 215 -8.47 -6.21 5.57
C PRO A 215 -9.61 -6.73 4.68
N LEU A 216 -10.21 -5.82 3.94
CA LEU A 216 -11.06 -6.14 2.80
C LEU A 216 -10.19 -6.36 1.57
N HIS A 217 -10.63 -7.20 0.64
CA HIS A 217 -9.97 -7.39 -0.65
C HIS A 217 -10.91 -6.99 -1.79
N ARG A 218 -10.43 -6.14 -2.70
CA ARG A 218 -11.25 -5.69 -3.85
C ARG A 218 -11.61 -6.89 -4.73
N ASN A 219 -12.90 -7.07 -4.97
CA ASN A 219 -13.43 -8.00 -5.95
C ASN A 219 -13.88 -7.24 -7.21
N TRP A 220 -13.00 -7.14 -8.20
CA TRP A 220 -13.39 -6.65 -9.52
C TRP A 220 -14.12 -7.75 -10.30
N ALA A 221 -15.44 -7.60 -10.46
CA ALA A 221 -16.32 -8.63 -11.03
C ALA A 221 -15.98 -9.07 -12.46
N ASN A 222 -15.24 -8.24 -13.22
CA ASN A 222 -14.84 -8.54 -14.59
C ASN A 222 -13.42 -9.14 -14.68
N TYR A 223 -12.84 -9.56 -13.57
CA TYR A 223 -11.52 -10.18 -13.53
C TYR A 223 -11.52 -11.59 -14.14
N ASP A 224 -12.40 -12.46 -13.64
CA ASP A 224 -12.64 -13.83 -14.12
C ASP A 224 -14.03 -14.32 -13.66
N ASP A 225 -14.39 -15.56 -14.02
CA ASP A 225 -15.67 -16.18 -13.65
C ASP A 225 -15.85 -16.32 -12.13
N ALA A 226 -14.76 -16.53 -11.39
CA ALA A 226 -14.81 -16.66 -9.93
C ALA A 226 -15.14 -15.30 -9.27
N ALA A 227 -14.53 -14.22 -9.74
CA ALA A 227 -14.80 -12.86 -9.29
C ALA A 227 -16.24 -12.42 -9.63
N ALA A 228 -16.73 -12.79 -10.82
CA ALA A 228 -18.12 -12.55 -11.23
C ALA A 228 -19.10 -13.28 -10.29
N GLU A 229 -18.79 -14.53 -9.94
CA GLU A 229 -19.60 -15.34 -9.03
C GLU A 229 -19.60 -14.77 -7.60
N VAL A 230 -18.46 -14.30 -7.08
CA VAL A 230 -18.38 -13.61 -5.78
C VAL A 230 -19.31 -12.38 -5.77
N ALA A 231 -19.24 -11.53 -6.80
CA ALA A 231 -20.09 -10.35 -6.90
C ALA A 231 -21.58 -10.70 -7.00
N ARG A 232 -21.93 -11.78 -7.69
CA ARG A 232 -23.31 -12.28 -7.78
C ARG A 232 -23.81 -12.78 -6.43
N LYS A 233 -23.02 -13.59 -5.71
CA LYS A 233 -23.36 -14.09 -4.37
C LYS A 233 -23.53 -12.95 -3.38
N ASN A 234 -22.63 -11.96 -3.39
CA ASN A 234 -22.72 -10.78 -2.53
C ASN A 234 -24.05 -10.05 -2.72
N ARG A 235 -24.38 -9.71 -3.97
CA ARG A 235 -25.64 -9.02 -4.30
C ARG A 235 -26.87 -9.83 -3.90
N ASN A 236 -26.89 -11.12 -4.20
CA ASN A 236 -28.02 -11.98 -3.85
C ASN A 236 -28.23 -12.09 -2.33
N ALA A 237 -27.16 -12.26 -1.56
CA ALA A 237 -27.21 -12.37 -0.11
C ALA A 237 -27.66 -11.04 0.53
N LYS A 238 -27.12 -9.92 0.05
CA LYS A 238 -27.58 -8.58 0.42
C LYS A 238 -29.06 -8.40 0.12
N ASP A 239 -29.50 -8.61 -1.12
CA ASP A 239 -30.90 -8.41 -1.51
C ASP A 239 -31.85 -9.31 -0.71
N ALA A 240 -31.41 -10.53 -0.37
CA ALA A 240 -32.15 -11.42 0.53
C ALA A 240 -32.28 -10.86 1.95
N ALA A 241 -31.20 -10.31 2.51
CA ALA A 241 -31.24 -9.65 3.81
C ALA A 241 -32.15 -8.41 3.78
N CYS A 242 -32.02 -7.54 2.79
CA CYS A 242 -32.82 -6.32 2.66
C CYS A 242 -34.33 -6.57 2.62
N ARG A 243 -34.78 -7.69 2.01
CA ARG A 243 -36.20 -8.09 2.02
C ARG A 243 -36.76 -8.36 3.42
N GLY A 244 -35.90 -8.59 4.42
CA GLY A 244 -36.30 -8.73 5.82
C GLY A 244 -36.42 -7.40 6.57
N LEU A 245 -36.10 -6.27 5.93
CA LEU A 245 -36.21 -4.93 6.50
C LEU A 245 -37.37 -4.17 5.87
N ASN A 246 -37.96 -3.25 6.63
CA ASN A 246 -38.94 -2.31 6.10
C ASN A 246 -38.21 -1.17 5.38
N ARG A 247 -38.42 -1.05 4.07
CA ARG A 247 -37.95 0.09 3.27
C ARG A 247 -38.73 1.35 3.69
N PRO A 248 -38.06 2.43 4.14
CA PRO A 248 -38.75 3.64 4.59
C PRO A 248 -39.63 4.26 3.50
N ASP A 249 -39.08 4.40 2.28
CA ASP A 249 -39.74 4.89 1.09
C ASP A 249 -38.96 4.50 -0.18
N ASP A 250 -39.50 4.82 -1.36
CA ASP A 250 -38.89 4.47 -2.63
C ASP A 250 -37.61 5.25 -2.98
N THR A 251 -37.26 6.29 -2.22
CA THR A 251 -36.01 7.03 -2.37
C THR A 251 -34.84 6.38 -1.63
N HIS A 252 -35.10 5.43 -0.72
CA HIS A 252 -34.05 4.73 0.02
C HIS A 252 -33.53 3.51 -0.75
N GLN A 253 -32.21 3.31 -0.76
CA GLN A 253 -31.57 2.13 -1.33
C GLN A 253 -31.00 1.26 -0.20
N CYS A 254 -30.93 -0.05 -0.44
CA CYS A 254 -30.32 -0.94 0.52
C CYS A 254 -28.80 -0.94 0.30
N ASP A 255 -28.08 -0.40 1.27
CA ASP A 255 -26.62 -0.37 1.37
C ASP A 255 -26.10 -1.62 2.10
N GLU A 256 -24.85 -1.99 1.84
CA GLU A 256 -24.20 -3.15 2.43
C GLU A 256 -22.75 -2.91 2.84
N PHE A 257 -22.37 -3.54 3.95
CA PHE A 257 -20.99 -3.58 4.39
C PHE A 257 -20.62 -4.97 4.96
N PRO A 258 -19.55 -5.63 4.50
CA PRO A 258 -18.60 -5.18 3.48
C PRO A 258 -19.24 -5.08 2.09
N PHE A 259 -18.70 -4.21 1.23
CA PHE A 259 -19.30 -3.85 -0.06
C PHE A 259 -19.47 -5.06 -0.99
N ALA A 260 -20.44 -5.03 -1.91
CA ALA A 260 -20.56 -6.06 -2.94
C ALA A 260 -19.30 -6.22 -3.82
N SER A 261 -18.47 -5.18 -3.89
CA SER A 261 -17.17 -5.16 -4.56
C SER A 261 -16.01 -5.69 -3.70
N THR A 262 -16.29 -6.48 -2.66
CA THR A 262 -15.28 -7.13 -1.80
C THR A 262 -15.38 -8.65 -1.80
N GLN A 263 -14.28 -9.33 -1.48
CA GLN A 263 -14.27 -10.79 -1.28
C GLN A 263 -14.92 -11.19 0.06
N GLU A 264 -14.94 -10.26 1.03
CA GLU A 264 -15.52 -10.42 2.36
C GLU A 264 -17.01 -10.05 2.43
N GLY A 265 -17.62 -9.70 1.30
CA GLY A 265 -19.03 -9.29 1.24
C GLY A 265 -20.02 -10.39 1.66
N ALA A 266 -21.30 -10.01 1.70
CA ALA A 266 -22.41 -10.84 2.20
C ALA A 266 -22.47 -12.27 1.63
N GLY A 267 -21.97 -12.47 0.41
CA GLY A 267 -21.97 -13.74 -0.31
C GLY A 267 -20.95 -14.75 0.18
N LYS A 268 -20.03 -14.35 1.07
CA LYS A 268 -19.09 -15.25 1.76
C LYS A 268 -19.81 -16.31 2.61
N GLY A 269 -21.03 -16.01 3.06
CA GLY A 269 -21.90 -16.97 3.75
C GLY A 269 -21.56 -17.22 5.22
N ASP A 270 -20.68 -16.41 5.82
CA ASP A 270 -20.32 -16.48 7.24
C ASP A 270 -21.22 -15.62 8.13
N GLY A 271 -22.13 -14.82 7.55
CA GLY A 271 -23.04 -13.92 8.26
C GLY A 271 -22.39 -12.66 8.83
N ASN A 272 -21.14 -12.36 8.45
CA ASN A 272 -20.39 -11.18 8.91
C ASN A 272 -20.57 -9.98 7.97
N PHE A 273 -21.81 -9.57 7.76
CA PHE A 273 -22.15 -8.41 6.95
C PHE A 273 -23.37 -7.68 7.52
N SER A 274 -23.48 -6.39 7.23
CA SER A 274 -24.60 -5.55 7.60
C SER A 274 -25.30 -5.03 6.34
N VAL A 275 -26.62 -4.86 6.43
CA VAL A 275 -27.41 -4.10 5.45
C VAL A 275 -28.26 -3.05 6.15
N ARG A 276 -28.49 -1.92 5.47
CA ARG A 276 -29.34 -0.83 5.95
C ARG A 276 -29.97 -0.09 4.77
N TYR A 277 -31.23 0.30 4.92
CA TYR A 277 -31.81 1.28 3.99
C TYR A 277 -31.28 2.68 4.33
N VAL A 278 -30.62 3.31 3.35
CA VAL A 278 -30.08 4.68 3.43
C VAL A 278 -30.64 5.51 2.28
N PRO A 279 -30.61 6.85 2.33
CA PRO A 279 -31.05 7.68 1.21
C PRO A 279 -30.31 7.32 -0.08
N GLY A 280 -31.04 7.12 -1.17
CA GLY A 280 -30.47 6.61 -2.42
C GLY A 280 -29.41 7.51 -3.03
N ALA A 281 -29.60 8.84 -2.96
CA ALA A 281 -28.61 9.80 -3.42
C ALA A 281 -27.26 9.65 -2.68
N GLU A 282 -27.32 9.39 -1.37
CA GLU A 282 -26.13 9.19 -0.55
C GLU A 282 -25.43 7.87 -0.88
N ASN A 283 -26.22 6.81 -1.07
CA ASN A 283 -25.71 5.49 -1.47
C ASN A 283 -24.98 5.53 -2.82
N GLU A 284 -25.58 6.20 -3.80
CA GLU A 284 -24.99 6.36 -5.12
C GLU A 284 -23.72 7.21 -5.08
N GLN A 285 -23.69 8.27 -4.27
CA GLN A 285 -22.50 9.10 -4.10
C GLN A 285 -21.37 8.30 -3.44
N ALA A 286 -21.65 7.60 -2.35
CA ALA A 286 -20.66 6.77 -1.66
C ALA A 286 -20.07 5.69 -2.60
N GLY A 287 -20.90 5.09 -3.45
CA GLY A 287 -20.45 4.14 -4.47
C GLY A 287 -19.56 4.77 -5.55
N ARG A 288 -19.87 6.01 -5.98
CA ARG A 288 -19.03 6.78 -6.92
C ARG A 288 -17.67 7.12 -6.30
N GLU A 289 -17.65 7.57 -5.05
CA GLU A 289 -16.43 7.89 -4.32
C GLU A 289 -15.53 6.67 -4.14
N LEU A 290 -16.09 5.54 -3.69
CA LEU A 290 -15.35 4.28 -3.57
C LEU A 290 -14.78 3.82 -4.92
N GLY A 291 -15.59 3.89 -5.99
CA GLY A 291 -15.15 3.55 -7.34
C GLY A 291 -14.02 4.46 -7.85
N ASN A 292 -14.11 5.77 -7.61
CA ASN A 292 -13.09 6.74 -7.96
C ASN A 292 -11.80 6.54 -7.13
N TRP A 293 -11.93 6.19 -5.86
CA TRP A 293 -10.81 5.88 -4.98
C TRP A 293 -10.07 4.62 -5.44
N TYR A 294 -10.78 3.54 -5.83
CA TYR A 294 -10.13 2.38 -6.43
C TYR A 294 -9.25 2.75 -7.63
N GLY A 295 -9.67 3.70 -8.47
CA GLY A 295 -8.88 4.21 -9.59
C GLY A 295 -7.71 5.07 -9.16
N THR A 296 -7.95 6.03 -8.26
CA THR A 296 -6.96 7.00 -7.78
C THR A 296 -5.81 6.32 -7.03
N ASP A 297 -6.15 5.40 -6.12
CA ASP A 297 -5.17 4.65 -5.32
C ASP A 297 -4.77 3.34 -6.00
N ARG A 298 -5.21 3.12 -7.24
CA ARG A 298 -4.91 1.93 -8.05
C ARG A 298 -5.14 0.61 -7.30
N ILE A 299 -6.23 0.51 -6.55
CA ILE A 299 -6.63 -0.72 -5.86
C ILE A 299 -7.10 -1.72 -6.90
N LEU A 300 -6.36 -2.79 -7.16
CA LEU A 300 -6.66 -3.82 -8.16
C LEU A 300 -7.43 -4.99 -7.56
N HIS A 301 -7.86 -5.93 -8.41
CA HIS A 301 -8.47 -7.17 -7.95
C HIS A 301 -7.54 -7.88 -6.94
N SER A 302 -8.13 -8.37 -5.84
CA SER A 302 -7.45 -9.00 -4.69
C SER A 302 -6.51 -8.10 -3.90
N ASP A 303 -6.42 -6.80 -4.17
CA ASP A 303 -5.66 -5.91 -3.29
C ASP A 303 -6.39 -5.70 -1.97
N ALA A 304 -5.62 -5.76 -0.89
CA ALA A 304 -6.07 -5.48 0.46
C ALA A 304 -6.27 -3.98 0.68
N TYR A 305 -7.29 -3.61 1.42
CA TYR A 305 -7.50 -2.26 1.92
C TYR A 305 -8.29 -2.23 3.22
N MET A 306 -8.20 -1.09 3.91
CA MET A 306 -8.95 -0.82 5.15
C MET A 306 -9.94 0.33 4.95
N ILE A 307 -10.90 0.42 5.86
CA ILE A 307 -11.88 1.48 5.98
C ILE A 307 -11.61 2.25 7.27
N TYR A 308 -11.64 3.57 7.15
CA TYR A 308 -11.58 4.48 8.28
C TYR A 308 -12.87 5.30 8.31
N VAL A 309 -13.53 5.37 9.47
CA VAL A 309 -14.71 6.23 9.63
C VAL A 309 -14.43 7.26 10.72
N HIS A 310 -14.63 8.54 10.39
CA HIS A 310 -14.38 9.65 11.32
C HIS A 310 -15.55 10.63 11.40
N SER A 311 -15.47 11.56 12.35
CA SER A 311 -16.50 12.55 12.65
C SER A 311 -16.02 14.00 12.61
N GLY A 312 -14.76 14.24 12.22
CA GLY A 312 -14.17 15.59 12.06
C GLY A 312 -14.05 16.01 10.59
N ALA A 313 -13.92 17.31 10.33
CA ALA A 313 -13.44 17.81 9.03
C ALA A 313 -12.00 17.33 8.82
N GLY A 314 -11.76 16.64 7.70
CA GLY A 314 -10.43 16.19 7.29
C GLY A 314 -9.51 17.33 6.89
#